data_AF-A0A9W3EVF6-F1
#
_entry.id   AF-A0A9W3EVF6-F1
#
_cell.length_a   1.000
_cell.length_b   1.000
_cell.length_c   1.000
_cell.angle_alpha   90.00
_cell.angle_beta   90.00
_cell.angle_gamma   90.00
#
_symmetry.space_group_name_H-M   'P 1'
#
loop_
_entity.id
_entity.type
_entity.pdbx_description
1 polymer ?
#
loop_
_entity_poly.entity_id
_entity_poly.type
_entity_poly.pdbx_seq_one_letter_code
_entity_poly.pdbx_strand_id
1 'polypeptide(L)'
;PPPPPPPSAPQGQVPGGPEAQPFREPGLRPRILLCAPPARPAPSAPPAPPESSVRPAPPTRPGESSYSSISHVIYNNHPDSSASPRKRPGEATAASSEIKALQQTRRLLANARERTRVHTISAAFEALRKQVPCYSYGQKLSKLAILRIACNYILSLARLADLDYSADHSNLSFSECVQRCTRTLQAEGRAKKRKE
;
A
#
# COMPACT_ATOMS: atom_id res chain seq x y z
N PRO A 1 -76.74 6.86 20.58
CA PRO A 1 -75.94 5.80 19.95
C PRO A 1 -76.60 5.29 18.65
N PRO A 2 -76.07 5.65 17.48
CA PRO A 2 -76.54 5.13 16.20
C PRO A 2 -76.13 3.66 16.02
N PRO A 3 -76.97 2.80 15.44
CA PRO A 3 -76.63 1.39 15.18
C PRO A 3 -75.65 1.27 13.99
N PRO A 4 -74.77 0.26 13.98
CA PRO A 4 -73.84 0.02 12.88
C PRO A 4 -74.54 -0.60 11.65
N PRO A 5 -74.07 -0.34 10.41
CA PRO A 5 -74.57 -1.02 9.22
C PRO A 5 -74.12 -2.50 9.17
N PRO A 6 -74.93 -3.40 8.57
CA PRO A 6 -74.62 -4.83 8.49
C PRO A 6 -73.55 -5.16 7.43
N PRO A 7 -72.85 -6.29 7.57
CA PRO A 7 -71.81 -6.74 6.63
C PRO A 7 -72.41 -7.31 5.35
N SER A 8 -71.79 -7.02 4.20
CA SER A 8 -72.05 -7.73 2.95
C SER A 8 -71.17 -8.98 2.88
N ALA A 9 -71.81 -10.14 2.79
CA ALA A 9 -71.16 -11.45 2.67
C ALA A 9 -71.60 -12.13 1.34
N PRO A 10 -70.98 -13.24 0.92
CA PRO A 10 -70.36 -13.40 -0.41
C PRO A 10 -71.18 -14.29 -1.34
N GLN A 11 -70.90 -14.26 -2.66
CA GLN A 11 -71.04 -15.46 -3.53
C GLN A 11 -70.51 -15.21 -4.94
N GLY A 12 -69.67 -16.12 -5.41
CA GLY A 12 -69.16 -16.13 -6.79
C GLY A 12 -67.91 -16.99 -6.99
N GLN A 13 -67.89 -18.21 -6.42
CA GLN A 13 -66.95 -19.28 -6.81
C GLN A 13 -67.47 -19.87 -8.15
N VAL A 14 -66.64 -20.25 -9.12
CA VAL A 14 -66.19 -21.63 -9.48
C VAL A 14 -65.83 -21.57 -11.00
N PRO A 15 -64.99 -22.43 -11.66
CA PRO A 15 -63.74 -23.13 -11.30
C PRO A 15 -62.59 -23.00 -12.36
N GLY A 16 -61.36 -23.32 -11.94
CA GLY A 16 -60.58 -24.42 -12.56
C GLY A 16 -59.78 -24.22 -13.85
N GLY A 17 -58.47 -23.94 -13.69
CA GLY A 17 -57.29 -24.57 -14.35
C GLY A 17 -57.14 -24.62 -15.88
N PRO A 18 -55.93 -24.88 -16.44
CA PRO A 18 -54.74 -25.39 -15.77
C PRO A 18 -53.51 -24.46 -15.78
N GLU A 19 -52.59 -24.78 -14.86
CA GLU A 19 -51.18 -24.41 -14.80
C GLU A 19 -50.51 -24.15 -16.16
N ALA A 20 -50.02 -22.92 -16.34
CA ALA A 20 -48.92 -22.63 -17.23
C ALA A 20 -47.72 -22.23 -16.36
N GLN A 21 -46.74 -23.12 -16.27
CA GLN A 21 -45.45 -22.83 -15.66
C GLN A 21 -44.78 -21.64 -16.35
N PRO A 22 -44.16 -20.69 -15.63
CA PRO A 22 -43.21 -19.80 -16.25
C PRO A 22 -41.96 -20.61 -16.59
N PHE A 23 -41.85 -20.93 -17.88
CA PHE A 23 -40.68 -21.48 -18.52
C PHE A 23 -39.44 -20.65 -18.12
N ARG A 24 -38.46 -21.32 -17.50
CA ARG A 24 -37.13 -20.80 -17.24
C ARG A 24 -36.48 -20.38 -18.57
N GLU A 25 -36.45 -19.09 -18.83
CA GLU A 25 -35.47 -18.48 -19.72
C GLU A 25 -34.07 -18.68 -19.11
N PRO A 26 -33.12 -19.35 -19.78
CA PRO A 26 -31.71 -19.23 -19.45
C PRO A 26 -31.26 -17.87 -19.97
N GLY A 27 -31.58 -16.82 -19.19
CA GLY A 27 -31.15 -15.47 -19.43
C GLY A 27 -29.63 -15.45 -19.58
N LEU A 28 -29.20 -15.28 -20.82
CA LEU A 28 -27.83 -15.04 -21.24
C LEU A 28 -27.26 -13.97 -20.31
N ARG A 29 -26.34 -14.39 -19.44
CA ARG A 29 -25.52 -13.45 -18.69
C ARG A 29 -24.93 -12.47 -19.71
N PRO A 30 -25.08 -11.14 -19.55
CA PRO A 30 -24.19 -10.26 -20.25
C PRO A 30 -22.81 -10.55 -19.66
N ARG A 31 -22.04 -11.39 -20.34
CA ARG A 31 -20.60 -11.38 -20.22
C ARG A 31 -20.22 -9.99 -20.67
N ILE A 32 -20.07 -9.08 -19.71
CA ILE A 32 -19.29 -7.87 -19.89
C ILE A 32 -17.96 -8.41 -20.39
N LEU A 33 -17.74 -8.29 -21.71
CA LEU A 33 -16.43 -8.39 -22.32
C LEU A 33 -15.67 -7.22 -21.71
N LEU A 34 -15.08 -7.46 -20.54
CA LEU A 34 -14.05 -6.61 -20.00
C LEU A 34 -12.94 -6.73 -21.05
N CYS A 35 -12.82 -5.71 -21.90
CA CYS A 35 -11.71 -5.60 -22.84
C CYS A 35 -10.44 -5.98 -22.08
N ALA A 36 -9.78 -7.05 -22.54
CA ALA A 36 -8.48 -7.41 -22.02
C ALA A 36 -7.59 -6.18 -22.15
N PRO A 37 -6.87 -5.76 -21.09
CA PRO A 37 -5.96 -4.63 -21.18
C PRO A 37 -4.93 -4.91 -22.28
N PRO A 38 -4.54 -3.91 -23.09
CA PRO A 38 -3.51 -4.12 -24.10
C PRO A 38 -2.24 -4.64 -23.43
N ALA A 39 -1.66 -5.69 -24.02
CA ALA A 39 -0.43 -6.32 -23.54
C ALA A 39 0.63 -5.23 -23.32
N ARG A 40 1.02 -5.04 -22.07
CA ARG A 40 2.11 -4.14 -21.71
C ARG A 40 3.40 -4.72 -22.29
N PRO A 41 4.18 -3.99 -23.10
CA PRO A 41 5.47 -4.49 -23.53
C PRO A 41 6.33 -4.76 -22.30
N ALA A 42 6.77 -6.01 -22.16
CA ALA A 42 7.69 -6.40 -21.12
C ALA A 42 8.95 -5.51 -21.20
N PRO A 43 9.50 -5.02 -20.08
CA PRO A 43 10.84 -4.45 -20.11
C PRO A 43 11.78 -5.59 -20.53
N SER A 44 12.40 -5.43 -21.68
CA SER A 44 13.47 -6.29 -22.19
C SER A 44 14.51 -6.49 -21.08
N ALA A 45 14.62 -7.73 -20.60
CA ALA A 45 15.69 -8.14 -19.72
C ALA A 45 17.04 -7.86 -20.41
N PRO A 46 18.05 -7.34 -19.69
CA PRO A 46 19.38 -7.18 -20.26
C PRO A 46 19.95 -8.58 -20.62
N PRO A 47 20.75 -8.70 -21.69
CA PRO A 47 21.30 -9.97 -22.11
C PRO A 47 22.22 -10.54 -21.01
N ALA A 48 22.07 -11.84 -20.75
CA ALA A 48 22.94 -12.58 -19.86
C ALA A 48 24.41 -12.48 -20.34
N PRO A 49 25.38 -12.31 -19.44
CA PRO A 49 26.80 -12.39 -19.81
C PRO A 49 27.16 -13.81 -20.27
N PRO A 50 28.10 -13.96 -21.21
CA PRO A 50 28.46 -15.27 -21.76
C PRO A 50 29.08 -16.18 -20.69
N GLU A 51 28.70 -17.45 -20.73
CA GLU A 51 29.25 -18.51 -19.89
C GLU A 51 30.77 -18.62 -20.10
N SER A 52 31.54 -18.26 -19.07
CA SER A 52 32.95 -18.60 -19.00
C SER A 52 33.11 -19.89 -18.22
N SER A 53 33.28 -20.97 -18.98
CA SER A 53 34.18 -22.10 -18.73
C SER A 53 34.43 -22.52 -17.28
N VAL A 54 33.90 -23.69 -16.96
CA VAL A 54 34.25 -24.59 -15.84
C VAL A 54 35.70 -24.41 -15.37
N ARG A 55 35.88 -24.10 -14.07
CA ARG A 55 37.16 -24.27 -13.38
C ARG A 55 36.95 -25.16 -12.14
N PRO A 56 37.78 -26.20 -11.90
CA PRO A 56 37.52 -27.16 -10.85
C PRO A 56 37.71 -26.57 -9.45
N ALA A 57 36.91 -27.06 -8.50
CA ALA A 57 36.97 -26.72 -7.08
C ALA A 57 38.30 -27.14 -6.42
N PRO A 58 38.86 -26.34 -5.48
CA PRO A 58 39.88 -26.83 -4.55
C PRO A 58 39.22 -27.49 -3.33
N PRO A 59 39.92 -28.43 -2.65
CA PRO A 59 39.32 -29.34 -1.69
C PRO A 59 38.97 -28.68 -0.36
N THR A 60 37.86 -29.14 0.22
CA THR A 60 37.42 -28.93 1.60
C THR A 60 38.39 -29.51 2.63
N ARG A 61 38.66 -28.76 3.72
CA ARG A 61 38.84 -29.24 5.11
C ARG A 61 39.16 -28.08 6.08
N PRO A 62 39.02 -28.26 7.41
CA PRO A 62 37.79 -28.35 8.18
C PRO A 62 37.65 -27.15 9.14
N GLY A 63 36.46 -26.99 9.74
CA GLY A 63 36.13 -25.82 10.54
C GLY A 63 36.92 -25.65 11.82
N GLU A 64 37.12 -24.38 12.18
CA GLU A 64 37.14 -23.95 13.57
C GLU A 64 36.22 -22.74 13.74
N SER A 65 35.36 -22.88 14.73
CA SER A 65 34.48 -21.86 15.26
C SER A 65 35.29 -20.62 15.67
N SER A 66 34.94 -19.46 15.14
CA SER A 66 35.18 -18.21 15.85
C SER A 66 34.13 -17.18 15.44
N TYR A 67 33.09 -17.10 16.28
CA TYR A 67 32.17 -15.98 16.33
C TYR A 67 32.98 -14.74 16.70
N SER A 68 33.30 -13.86 15.75
CA SER A 68 33.71 -12.50 16.10
C SER A 68 33.46 -11.50 14.97
N SER A 69 32.47 -10.65 15.24
CA SER A 69 32.53 -9.20 15.05
C SER A 69 32.66 -8.67 13.62
N ILE A 70 31.50 -8.29 13.08
CA ILE A 70 31.36 -7.18 12.12
C ILE A 70 31.90 -5.92 12.82
N SER A 71 33.21 -5.69 12.70
CA SER A 71 33.89 -4.45 13.11
C SER A 71 35.24 -4.36 12.40
N HIS A 72 35.22 -4.17 11.09
CA HIS A 72 36.35 -3.58 10.37
C HIS A 72 35.89 -2.28 9.71
N VAL A 73 35.62 -1.30 10.55
CA VAL A 73 35.83 0.11 10.21
C VAL A 73 37.35 0.25 10.09
N ILE A 74 37.86 0.21 8.85
CA ILE A 74 39.29 0.39 8.56
C ILE A 74 39.67 1.83 8.91
N TYR A 75 39.99 2.09 10.17
CA TYR A 75 40.95 3.12 10.51
C TYR A 75 42.33 2.47 10.36
N ASN A 76 42.97 2.70 9.21
CA ASN A 76 44.40 2.46 9.06
C ASN A 76 45.05 3.74 8.51
N ASN A 77 45.28 4.69 9.41
CA ASN A 77 46.32 5.71 9.24
C ASN A 77 47.43 5.37 10.23
N HIS A 78 48.30 4.43 9.84
CA HIS A 78 49.62 4.32 10.44
C HIS A 78 50.62 4.65 9.32
N PRO A 79 51.36 5.78 9.40
CA PRO A 79 52.53 5.95 8.56
C PRO A 79 53.67 5.28 9.31
N ASP A 80 54.06 4.07 8.91
CA ASP A 80 55.42 3.64 9.18
C ASP A 80 56.08 3.11 7.91
N SER A 81 57.33 3.51 7.81
CA SER A 81 58.17 3.59 6.63
C SER A 81 58.74 2.22 6.29
N SER A 82 58.65 1.80 5.02
CA SER A 82 59.68 1.04 4.29
C SER A 82 59.08 0.30 3.09
N ALA A 83 59.34 0.84 1.90
CA ALA A 83 59.59 0.14 0.62
C ALA A 83 59.08 1.00 -0.56
N SER A 84 60.01 1.70 -1.20
CA SER A 84 59.82 2.35 -2.49
C SER A 84 59.49 1.29 -3.57
N PRO A 85 58.55 1.57 -4.47
CA PRO A 85 58.97 2.04 -5.79
C PRO A 85 58.34 3.40 -6.12
N ARG A 86 59.19 4.37 -6.47
CA ARG A 86 58.87 5.69 -7.03
C ARG A 86 57.52 5.73 -7.75
N LYS A 87 56.48 6.23 -7.06
CA LYS A 87 55.30 6.83 -7.71
C LYS A 87 55.22 8.29 -7.33
N ARG A 88 55.03 9.13 -8.35
CA ARG A 88 55.03 10.59 -8.25
C ARG A 88 54.08 11.05 -7.12
N PRO A 89 54.52 11.91 -6.19
CA PRO A 89 53.70 12.36 -5.05
C PRO A 89 52.40 13.14 -5.36
N GLY A 90 52.01 13.31 -6.63
CA GLY A 90 50.86 14.13 -7.04
C GLY A 90 49.58 13.39 -7.45
N GLU A 91 49.64 12.09 -7.75
CA GLU A 91 48.51 11.37 -8.37
C GLU A 91 47.54 10.72 -7.37
N ALA A 92 48.03 10.28 -6.21
CA ALA A 92 47.20 9.61 -5.21
C ALA A 92 46.19 10.56 -4.53
N THR A 93 46.56 11.83 -4.38
CA THR A 93 45.69 12.86 -3.78
C THR A 93 44.62 13.34 -4.76
N ALA A 94 44.96 13.49 -6.04
CA ALA A 94 44.03 13.81 -7.11
C ALA A 94 42.96 12.71 -7.29
N ALA A 95 43.39 11.44 -7.37
CA ALA A 95 42.46 10.30 -7.46
C ALA A 95 41.53 10.20 -6.23
N SER A 96 42.05 10.47 -5.02
CA SER A 96 41.23 10.53 -3.80
C SER A 96 40.19 11.65 -3.86
N SER A 97 40.55 12.81 -4.41
CA SER A 97 39.63 13.96 -4.57
C SER A 97 38.54 13.69 -5.60
N GLU A 98 38.87 13.03 -6.71
CA GLU A 98 37.92 12.64 -7.76
C GLU A 98 36.93 11.60 -7.25
N ILE A 99 37.40 10.60 -6.50
CA ILE A 99 36.53 9.62 -5.84
C ILE A 99 35.56 10.30 -4.87
N LYS A 100 36.01 11.28 -4.08
CA LYS A 100 35.16 12.07 -3.18
C LYS A 100 34.12 12.88 -3.96
N ALA A 101 34.50 13.51 -5.07
CA ALA A 101 33.58 14.26 -5.94
C ALA A 101 32.50 13.36 -6.57
N LEU A 102 32.88 12.16 -7.03
CA LEU A 102 31.94 11.16 -7.54
C LEU A 102 30.98 10.69 -6.45
N GLN A 103 31.47 10.43 -5.24
CA GLN A 103 30.61 10.06 -4.10
C GLN A 103 29.64 11.19 -3.73
N GLN A 104 30.09 12.44 -3.72
CA GLN A 104 29.23 13.58 -3.45
C GLN A 104 28.15 13.73 -4.51
N THR A 105 28.50 13.55 -5.78
CA THR A 105 27.54 13.57 -6.90
C THR A 105 26.49 12.46 -6.74
N ARG A 106 26.92 11.24 -6.40
CA ARG A 106 26.01 10.12 -6.12
C ARG A 106 25.05 10.43 -4.97
N ARG A 107 25.55 11.02 -3.87
CA ARG A 107 24.72 11.46 -2.74
C ARG A 107 23.71 12.53 -3.15
N LEU A 108 24.13 13.52 -3.93
CA LEU A 108 23.25 14.57 -4.44
C LEU A 108 22.11 13.99 -5.30
N LEU A 109 22.45 13.10 -6.23
CA LEU A 109 21.47 12.41 -7.08
C LEU A 109 20.51 11.54 -6.26
N ALA A 110 21.01 10.82 -5.25
CA ALA A 110 20.17 10.03 -4.34
C ALA A 110 19.20 10.93 -3.55
N ASN A 111 19.67 12.06 -3.02
CA ASN A 111 18.83 13.02 -2.30
C ASN A 111 17.76 13.65 -3.21
N ALA A 112 18.11 13.98 -4.46
CA ALA A 112 17.14 14.51 -5.43
C ALA A 112 16.03 13.48 -5.74
N ARG A 113 16.40 12.20 -5.90
CA ARG A 113 15.44 11.10 -6.08
C ARG A 113 14.54 10.93 -4.85
N GLU A 114 15.11 10.98 -3.66
CA GLU A 114 14.34 10.84 -2.42
C GLU A 114 13.33 11.97 -2.23
N ARG A 115 13.71 13.21 -2.54
CA ARG A 115 12.77 14.35 -2.56
C ARG A 115 11.60 14.08 -3.52
N THR A 116 11.90 13.61 -4.72
CA THR A 116 10.86 13.25 -5.71
C THR A 116 9.93 12.16 -5.17
N ARG A 117 10.48 11.11 -4.56
CA ARG A 117 9.70 10.04 -3.92
C ARG A 117 8.77 10.60 -2.83
N VAL A 118 9.29 11.47 -1.96
CA VAL A 118 8.51 12.10 -0.88
C VAL A 118 7.42 13.04 -1.43
N HIS A 119 7.69 13.78 -2.51
CA HIS A 119 6.68 14.60 -3.18
C HIS A 119 5.53 13.75 -3.72
N THR A 120 5.83 12.65 -4.40
CA THR A 120 4.81 11.71 -4.91
C THR A 120 3.96 11.14 -3.77
N ILE A 121 4.60 10.70 -2.68
CA ILE A 121 3.88 10.17 -1.51
C ILE A 121 2.98 11.25 -0.89
N SER A 122 3.49 12.48 -0.77
CA SER A 122 2.73 13.59 -0.18
C SER A 122 1.52 13.97 -1.05
N ALA A 123 1.67 13.96 -2.37
CA ALA A 123 0.57 14.19 -3.30
C ALA A 123 -0.51 13.09 -3.21
N ALA A 124 -0.11 11.82 -3.14
CA ALA A 124 -1.05 10.72 -2.92
C ALA A 124 -1.77 10.84 -1.56
N PHE A 125 -1.07 11.31 -0.54
CA PHE A 125 -1.62 11.54 0.78
C PHE A 125 -2.69 12.65 0.80
N GLU A 126 -2.43 13.75 0.09
CA GLU A 126 -3.40 14.83 -0.11
C GLU A 126 -4.60 14.39 -0.96
N ALA A 127 -4.38 13.53 -1.95
CA ALA A 127 -5.47 12.93 -2.72
C ALA A 127 -6.37 12.06 -1.83
N LEU A 128 -5.78 11.17 -1.00
CA LEU A 128 -6.53 10.37 -0.04
C LEU A 128 -7.29 11.25 0.94
N ARG A 129 -6.65 12.27 1.48
CA ARG A 129 -7.25 13.23 2.41
C ARG A 129 -8.56 13.83 1.87
N LYS A 130 -8.61 14.19 0.58
CA LYS A 130 -9.82 14.75 -0.05
C LYS A 130 -10.98 13.75 -0.11
N GLN A 131 -10.71 12.46 -0.05
CA GLN A 131 -11.72 11.39 -0.08
C GLN A 131 -12.16 10.93 1.32
N VAL A 132 -11.46 11.37 2.36
CA VAL A 132 -11.72 10.95 3.75
C VAL A 132 -12.72 11.91 4.41
N PRO A 133 -13.74 11.40 5.12
CA PRO A 133 -14.68 12.24 5.86
C PRO A 133 -14.00 13.18 6.85
N CYS A 134 -14.42 14.43 6.90
CA CYS A 134 -13.91 15.45 7.81
C CYS A 134 -14.98 16.50 8.14
N TYR A 135 -14.76 17.32 9.18
CA TYR A 135 -15.74 18.34 9.59
C TYR A 135 -15.76 19.56 8.66
N SER A 136 -14.66 19.81 7.95
CA SER A 136 -14.52 20.92 7.02
C SER A 136 -13.49 20.58 5.96
N TYR A 137 -13.74 20.96 4.71
CA TYR A 137 -12.86 20.71 3.56
C TYR A 137 -11.41 21.18 3.80
N GLY A 138 -11.23 22.29 4.54
CA GLY A 138 -9.91 22.84 4.88
C GLY A 138 -9.35 22.42 6.24
N GLN A 139 -9.99 21.50 6.96
CA GLN A 139 -9.48 20.98 8.23
C GLN A 139 -8.03 20.49 8.04
N LYS A 140 -7.14 20.58 9.02
CA LYS A 140 -5.80 19.95 8.91
C LYS A 140 -5.77 18.66 9.75
N LEU A 141 -5.72 17.50 9.09
CA LEU A 141 -5.54 16.17 9.67
C LEU A 141 -4.07 15.74 9.57
N SER A 142 -3.58 15.02 10.58
CA SER A 142 -2.25 14.41 10.55
C SER A 142 -2.20 13.20 9.61
N LYS A 143 -0.99 12.72 9.27
CA LYS A 143 -0.85 11.50 8.47
C LYS A 143 -1.48 10.28 9.15
N LEU A 144 -1.32 10.17 10.46
CA LEU A 144 -1.93 9.07 11.20
C LEU A 144 -3.46 9.18 11.22
N ALA A 145 -4.00 10.39 11.40
CA ALA A 145 -5.44 10.62 11.43
C ALA A 145 -6.11 10.22 10.10
N ILE A 146 -5.55 10.66 8.97
CA ILE A 146 -6.09 10.34 7.64
C ILE A 146 -6.11 8.83 7.42
N LEU A 147 -5.05 8.10 7.79
CA LEU A 147 -5.01 6.65 7.68
C LEU A 147 -6.08 5.98 8.56
N ARG A 148 -6.20 6.38 9.82
CA ARG A 148 -7.18 5.80 10.76
C ARG A 148 -8.62 6.02 10.31
N ILE A 149 -8.95 7.24 9.87
CA ILE A 149 -10.30 7.57 9.39
C ILE A 149 -10.58 6.83 8.09
N ALA A 150 -9.63 6.77 7.15
CA ALA A 150 -9.78 6.03 5.89
C ALA A 150 -10.11 4.54 6.14
N CYS A 151 -9.41 3.88 7.06
CA CYS A 151 -9.69 2.47 7.38
C CYS A 151 -11.12 2.28 7.89
N ASN A 152 -11.57 3.09 8.84
CA ASN A 152 -12.94 3.00 9.37
C ASN A 152 -14.00 3.35 8.32
N TYR A 153 -13.69 4.30 7.43
CA TYR A 153 -14.59 4.68 6.35
C TYR A 153 -14.74 3.56 5.31
N ILE A 154 -13.64 2.94 4.88
CA ILE A 154 -13.67 1.77 4.00
C ILE A 154 -14.51 0.64 4.62
N LEU A 155 -14.32 0.34 5.92
CA LEU A 155 -15.14 -0.67 6.61
C LEU A 155 -16.63 -0.31 6.62
N SER A 156 -16.97 0.95 6.82
CA SER A 156 -18.35 1.42 6.80
C SER A 156 -18.98 1.27 5.41
N LEU A 157 -18.25 1.65 4.36
CA LEU A 157 -18.70 1.49 2.97
C LEU A 157 -18.80 0.02 2.56
N ALA A 158 -17.88 -0.83 3.03
CA ALA A 158 -17.94 -2.27 2.79
C ALA A 158 -19.21 -2.89 3.38
N ARG A 159 -19.56 -2.54 4.63
CA ARG A 159 -20.82 -3.01 5.23
C ARG A 159 -22.06 -2.50 4.53
N LEU A 160 -22.02 -1.27 4.01
CA LEU A 160 -23.12 -0.74 3.19
C LEU A 160 -23.29 -1.52 1.87
N ALA A 161 -22.21 -2.13 1.37
CA ALA A 161 -22.20 -2.96 0.17
C ALA A 161 -22.29 -4.47 0.46
N ASP A 162 -22.68 -4.86 1.68
CA ASP A 162 -22.75 -6.26 2.14
C ASP A 162 -21.42 -7.04 2.04
N LEU A 163 -20.29 -6.34 2.14
CA LEU A 163 -18.93 -6.91 2.15
C LEU A 163 -18.33 -6.89 3.56
N ASP A 164 -17.55 -7.93 3.88
CA ASP A 164 -16.80 -8.05 5.14
C ASP A 164 -15.29 -7.93 4.93
N TYR A 165 -14.71 -6.80 5.32
CA TYR A 165 -13.26 -6.60 5.40
C TYR A 165 -12.72 -6.54 6.84
N SER A 166 -13.54 -6.92 7.84
CA SER A 166 -13.08 -7.03 9.21
C SER A 166 -12.14 -8.24 9.33
N ALA A 167 -10.96 -8.04 9.92
CA ALA A 167 -9.98 -9.12 10.09
C ALA A 167 -10.48 -10.28 10.96
N ASP A 168 -11.45 -10.02 11.83
CA ASP A 168 -12.05 -10.96 12.78
C ASP A 168 -13.44 -11.45 12.37
N HIS A 169 -13.95 -11.05 11.19
CA HIS A 169 -15.32 -11.34 10.74
C HIS A 169 -16.39 -11.04 11.81
N SER A 170 -16.17 -9.98 12.59
CA SER A 170 -17.03 -9.57 13.72
C SER A 170 -18.47 -9.22 13.34
N ASN A 171 -18.85 -9.33 12.05
CA ASN A 171 -20.20 -9.04 11.53
C ASN A 171 -20.79 -7.73 12.08
N LEU A 172 -19.93 -6.72 12.22
CA LEU A 172 -20.34 -5.39 12.67
C LEU A 172 -21.43 -4.86 11.75
N SER A 173 -22.50 -4.39 12.36
CA SER A 173 -23.57 -3.72 11.64
C SER A 173 -23.05 -2.43 11.01
N PHE A 174 -23.70 -1.98 9.93
CA PHE A 174 -23.35 -0.72 9.28
C PHE A 174 -23.36 0.47 10.27
N SER A 175 -24.35 0.50 11.17
CA SER A 175 -24.47 1.58 12.17
C SER A 175 -23.28 1.60 13.14
N GLU A 176 -22.79 0.44 13.58
CA GLU A 176 -21.61 0.35 14.44
C GLU A 176 -20.33 0.79 13.73
N CYS A 177 -20.17 0.43 12.45
CA CYS A 177 -19.05 0.90 11.63
C CYS A 177 -19.04 2.43 11.52
N VAL A 178 -20.20 3.05 11.25
CA VAL A 178 -20.34 4.51 11.19
C VAL A 178 -20.04 5.15 12.55
N GLN A 179 -20.50 4.56 13.66
CA GLN A 179 -20.19 5.04 15.00
C GLN A 179 -18.69 4.96 15.31
N ARG A 180 -18.00 3.90 14.90
CA ARG A 180 -16.54 3.78 15.02
C ARG A 180 -15.84 4.88 14.22
N CYS A 181 -16.21 5.07 12.95
CA CYS A 181 -15.67 6.13 12.10
C CYS A 181 -15.88 7.53 12.71
N THR A 182 -17.08 7.79 13.22
CA THR A 182 -17.42 9.07 13.87
C THR A 182 -16.58 9.32 15.13
N ARG A 183 -16.43 8.29 15.99
CA ARG A 183 -15.56 8.37 17.17
C ARG A 183 -14.12 8.66 16.80
N THR A 184 -13.58 8.01 15.77
CA THR A 184 -12.24 8.29 15.25
C THR A 184 -12.11 9.75 14.79
N LEU A 185 -13.08 10.25 14.04
CA LEU A 185 -13.07 11.65 13.58
C LEU A 185 -13.11 12.66 14.74
N GLN A 186 -13.89 12.39 15.78
CA GLN A 186 -13.95 13.22 16.98
C GLN A 186 -12.63 13.23 17.77
N ALA A 187 -12.02 12.07 17.97
CA ALA A 187 -10.76 11.94 18.70
C ALA A 187 -9.63 12.71 18.02
N GLU A 188 -9.53 12.60 16.69
CA GLU A 188 -8.50 13.29 15.89
C GLU A 188 -8.81 14.79 15.71
N GLY A 189 -10.08 15.20 15.82
CA GLY A 189 -10.51 16.60 15.72
C GLY A 189 -10.29 17.46 16.98
N ARG A 190 -10.22 16.84 18.17
CA ARG A 190 -10.11 17.56 19.46
C ARG A 190 -8.70 17.92 19.89
N ALA A 191 -7.67 17.55 19.11
CA ALA A 191 -6.26 17.82 19.45
C ALA A 191 -5.88 19.31 19.60
N LYS A 192 -6.79 20.26 19.34
CA LYS A 192 -6.56 21.71 19.45
C LYS A 192 -7.23 22.40 20.64
N LYS A 193 -7.92 21.70 21.54
CA LYS A 193 -8.62 22.32 22.69
C LYS A 193 -7.87 22.27 24.03
N ARG A 194 -6.53 22.22 24.01
CA ARG A 194 -5.72 22.62 25.17
C ARG A 194 -5.15 24.00 24.88
N LYS A 195 -5.87 25.04 25.29
CA LYS A 195 -5.41 26.43 25.44
C LYS A 195 -5.51 26.69 26.96
N GLU A 196 -4.35 26.70 27.61
CA GLU A 196 -3.79 27.88 28.30
C GLU A 196 -4.74 28.40 29.38
#